data_AF-A0AA36HW47-F1
#
_entry.id   AF-A0AA36HW47-F1
#
_cell.length_a   1.000
_cell.length_b   1.000
_cell.length_c   1.000
_cell.angle_alpha   90.00
_cell.angle_beta   90.00
_cell.angle_gamma   90.00
#
_symmetry.space_group_name_H-M   'P 1'
#
loop_
_entity.id
_entity.type
_entity.pdbx_description
1 polymer ?
#
loop_
_entity_poly.entity_id
_entity_poly.type
_entity_poly.pdbx_seq_one_letter_code
_entity_poly.pdbx_strand_id
1 'polypeptide(L)'
;MGYGGNIVLSCNEGLMTADTSGCLAFCASGGSVAASFGGASHAVSLSADIVSGSTGTENCGDADSGFEGVLTFSCTNGVTSLDSHTCTERACATDLSYSLVLGSKTSTETITSQVAHAGTFTVTCATVDTDYDNDITVTCLKGALSADYSACKPACLTTNSAILPLGSNNVDVFPTARMADGESFTKQCSDFGGQHGGTVEARVWALWLWLPAAWWAAPLMMPTRWTSPLESSPDASQRTFWTL
;
A
#
# COMPACT_ATOMS: atom_id res chain seq x y z
N MET A 1 11.33 -42.91 10.78
CA MET A 1 10.37 -43.60 9.89
C MET A 1 9.62 -44.61 10.73
N GLY A 2 8.31 -44.48 10.84
CA GLY A 2 7.46 -45.45 11.53
C GLY A 2 6.74 -46.35 10.53
N TYR A 3 6.36 -47.54 10.98
CA TYR A 3 5.46 -48.44 10.27
C TYR A 3 4.12 -48.46 11.00
N GLY A 4 3.02 -48.44 10.25
CA GLY A 4 1.66 -48.55 10.76
C GLY A 4 0.92 -49.70 10.09
N GLY A 5 -0.15 -50.17 10.73
CA GLY A 5 -1.01 -51.23 10.21
C GLY A 5 -1.10 -52.44 11.13
N ASN A 6 -1.74 -53.50 10.62
CA ASN A 6 -2.01 -54.71 11.39
C ASN A 6 -0.99 -55.79 11.05
N ILE A 7 -0.46 -56.46 12.09
CA ILE A 7 0.31 -57.70 11.96
C ILE A 7 -0.67 -58.85 12.21
N VAL A 8 -0.76 -59.81 11.29
CA VAL A 8 -1.56 -61.02 11.49
C VAL A 8 -0.65 -62.14 11.98
N LEU A 9 -0.89 -62.61 13.20
CA LEU A 9 -0.17 -63.75 13.78
C LEU A 9 -0.96 -65.03 13.53
N SER A 10 -0.35 -66.01 12.87
CA SER A 10 -0.94 -67.33 12.62
C SER A 10 -0.11 -68.42 13.29
N CYS A 11 -0.73 -69.27 14.08
CA CYS A 11 -0.09 -70.42 14.71
C CYS A 11 -0.57 -71.70 14.02
N ASN A 12 0.36 -72.45 13.40
CA ASN A 12 0.06 -73.74 12.80
C ASN A 12 1.04 -74.79 13.33
N GLU A 13 0.52 -75.87 13.90
CA GLU A 13 1.32 -76.98 14.48
C GLU A 13 2.38 -76.55 15.50
N GLY A 14 2.11 -75.49 16.27
CA GLY A 14 3.07 -74.94 17.25
C GLY A 14 4.14 -74.02 16.65
N LEU A 15 4.11 -73.76 15.34
CA LEU A 15 4.91 -72.72 14.69
C LEU A 15 4.10 -71.44 14.52
N MET A 16 4.61 -70.35 15.09
CA MET A 16 4.02 -69.01 14.93
C MET A 16 4.65 -68.31 13.72
N THR A 17 3.81 -67.84 12.81
CA THR A 17 4.19 -67.05 11.64
C THR A 17 3.55 -65.67 11.76
N ALA A 18 4.28 -64.63 11.37
CA ALA A 18 3.79 -63.26 11.35
C ALA A 18 3.69 -62.79 9.90
N ASP A 19 2.49 -62.42 9.49
CA ASP A 19 2.25 -61.72 8.23
C ASP A 19 2.30 -60.21 8.49
N THR A 20 3.36 -59.59 7.98
CA THR A 20 3.61 -58.15 8.07
C THR A 20 3.25 -57.42 6.77
N SER A 21 2.54 -58.06 5.83
CA SER A 21 2.12 -57.42 4.58
C SER A 21 1.20 -56.21 4.83
N GLY A 22 0.49 -56.17 5.96
CA GLY A 22 -0.30 -55.04 6.42
C GLY A 22 0.50 -53.90 7.06
N CYS A 23 1.80 -54.09 7.33
CA CYS A 23 2.67 -53.05 7.89
C CYS A 23 3.23 -52.17 6.77
N LEU A 24 2.61 -51.01 6.57
CA LEU A 24 3.05 -50.03 5.60
C LEU A 24 3.82 -48.91 6.30
N ALA A 25 4.91 -48.46 5.69
CA ALA A 25 5.58 -47.25 6.13
C ALA A 25 4.62 -46.06 5.98
N PHE A 26 4.61 -45.13 6.92
CA PHE A 26 3.85 -43.89 6.80
C PHE A 26 4.80 -42.70 6.71
N CYS A 27 4.31 -41.65 6.07
CA CYS A 27 4.96 -40.36 6.02
C CYS A 27 4.54 -39.60 7.27
N ALA A 28 5.47 -39.45 8.21
CA ALA A 28 5.19 -38.86 9.51
C ALA A 28 4.89 -37.35 9.40
N SER A 29 3.93 -36.90 10.19
CA SER A 29 3.70 -35.50 10.53
C SER A 29 4.99 -34.82 10.98
N GLY A 30 5.11 -33.53 10.69
CA GLY A 30 6.33 -32.74 10.88
C GLY A 30 7.42 -32.99 9.84
N GLY A 31 7.27 -34.00 8.97
CA GLY A 31 8.14 -34.17 7.80
C GLY A 31 8.02 -32.97 6.85
N SER A 32 9.16 -32.46 6.38
CA SER A 32 9.19 -31.29 5.49
C SER A 32 9.41 -31.71 4.03
N VAL A 33 8.59 -31.15 3.12
CA VAL A 33 8.67 -31.35 1.68
C VAL A 33 8.78 -29.99 0.99
N ALA A 34 9.65 -29.88 -0.01
CA ALA A 34 9.75 -28.68 -0.83
C ALA A 34 8.58 -28.62 -1.83
N ALA A 35 7.87 -27.50 -1.86
CA ALA A 35 6.83 -27.19 -2.84
C ALA A 35 7.19 -25.91 -3.58
N SER A 36 7.04 -25.88 -4.90
CA SER A 36 7.36 -24.70 -5.71
C SER A 36 6.10 -24.04 -6.25
N PHE A 37 5.83 -22.82 -5.82
CA PHE A 37 4.70 -22.01 -6.29
C PHE A 37 5.02 -20.51 -6.16
N GLY A 38 4.40 -19.68 -7.01
CA GLY A 38 4.69 -18.25 -7.06
C GLY A 38 6.14 -17.91 -7.44
N GLY A 39 6.81 -18.78 -8.21
CA GLY A 39 8.20 -18.58 -8.64
C GLY A 39 9.28 -18.85 -7.58
N ALA A 40 8.90 -19.34 -6.39
CA ALA A 40 9.82 -19.68 -5.31
C ALA A 40 9.57 -21.10 -4.76
N SER A 41 10.57 -21.66 -4.07
CA SER A 41 10.45 -22.92 -3.34
C SER A 41 10.17 -22.65 -1.86
N HIS A 42 9.18 -23.35 -1.32
CA HIS A 42 8.70 -23.24 0.06
C HIS A 42 8.85 -24.59 0.76
N ALA A 43 9.13 -24.58 2.06
CA ALA A 43 9.18 -25.79 2.87
C ALA A 43 7.82 -25.98 3.55
N VAL A 44 7.18 -27.12 3.31
CA VAL A 44 5.85 -27.46 3.86
C VAL A 44 6.01 -28.61 4.84
N SER A 45 5.47 -28.47 6.04
CA SER A 45 5.44 -29.55 7.03
C SER A 45 4.09 -30.25 7.01
N LEU A 46 4.08 -31.58 7.01
CA LEU A 46 2.84 -32.35 7.13
C LEU A 46 2.21 -32.14 8.51
N SER A 47 0.92 -31.80 8.57
CA SER A 47 0.16 -31.64 9.81
C SER A 47 -0.32 -32.99 10.38
N ALA A 48 -0.40 -34.02 9.53
CA ALA A 48 -0.83 -35.37 9.91
C ALA A 48 0.01 -36.45 9.22
N ASP A 49 0.01 -37.65 9.81
CA ASP A 49 0.65 -38.83 9.22
C ASP A 49 -0.12 -39.28 7.96
N ILE A 50 0.58 -39.59 6.87
CA ILE A 50 0.01 -40.13 5.63
C ILE A 50 0.42 -41.59 5.49
N VAL A 51 -0.55 -42.51 5.48
CA VAL A 51 -0.30 -43.93 5.23
C VAL A 51 0.25 -44.12 3.82
N SER A 52 1.24 -45.00 3.61
CA SER A 52 1.74 -45.28 2.26
C SER A 52 0.62 -45.77 1.33
N GLY A 53 0.60 -45.23 0.11
CA GLY A 53 -0.45 -45.42 -0.89
C GLY A 53 -1.57 -44.38 -0.80
N SER A 54 -1.59 -43.53 0.22
CA SER A 54 -2.62 -42.49 0.43
C SER A 54 -2.09 -41.09 0.10
N THR A 55 -3.03 -40.14 0.09
CA THR A 55 -2.77 -38.71 -0.07
C THR A 55 -3.10 -37.93 1.21
N GLY A 56 -2.37 -36.85 1.46
CA GLY A 56 -2.67 -35.85 2.48
C GLY A 56 -2.74 -34.46 1.85
N THR A 57 -3.33 -33.50 2.56
CA THR A 57 -3.49 -32.12 2.09
C THR A 57 -3.04 -31.12 3.13
N GLU A 58 -2.36 -30.06 2.71
CA GLU A 58 -2.00 -28.90 3.55
C GLU A 58 -2.46 -27.61 2.89
N ASN A 59 -2.60 -26.52 3.64
CA ASN A 59 -2.94 -25.23 3.04
C ASN A 59 -1.67 -24.55 2.52
N CYS A 60 -1.76 -23.86 1.38
CA CYS A 60 -0.64 -23.06 0.88
C CYS A 60 -0.22 -21.97 1.87
N GLY A 61 -1.19 -21.46 2.64
CA GLY A 61 -0.98 -20.48 3.71
C GLY A 61 -0.10 -20.95 4.87
N ASP A 62 0.03 -22.27 5.06
CA ASP A 62 0.88 -22.87 6.10
C ASP A 62 2.36 -22.83 5.69
N ALA A 63 2.62 -22.76 4.38
CA ALA A 63 3.96 -22.65 3.81
C ALA A 63 4.38 -21.19 3.59
N ASP A 64 3.47 -20.36 3.08
CA ASP A 64 3.64 -18.91 2.94
C ASP A 64 2.27 -18.23 3.12
N SER A 65 2.15 -17.36 4.13
CA SER A 65 0.90 -16.66 4.46
C SER A 65 0.39 -15.76 3.34
N GLY A 66 1.23 -15.45 2.35
CA GLY A 66 0.87 -14.70 1.15
C GLY A 66 0.13 -15.50 0.08
N PHE A 67 -0.09 -16.80 0.29
CA PHE A 67 -0.77 -17.68 -0.66
C PHE A 67 -2.02 -18.33 -0.05
N GLU A 68 -2.92 -18.77 -0.91
CA GLU A 68 -4.13 -19.53 -0.58
C GLU A 68 -4.31 -20.70 -1.55
N GLY A 69 -5.15 -21.67 -1.19
CA GLY A 69 -5.31 -22.93 -1.91
C GLY A 69 -4.77 -24.11 -1.13
N VAL A 70 -4.62 -25.26 -1.82
CA VAL A 70 -4.29 -26.55 -1.21
C VAL A 70 -3.09 -27.19 -1.90
N LEU A 71 -2.22 -27.79 -1.09
CA LEU A 71 -1.12 -28.67 -1.50
C LEU A 71 -1.57 -30.12 -1.30
N THR A 72 -1.41 -30.97 -2.30
CA THR A 72 -1.71 -32.41 -2.19
C THR A 72 -0.41 -33.19 -2.22
N PHE A 73 -0.19 -33.99 -1.19
CA PHE A 73 0.98 -34.85 -1.03
C PHE A 73 0.57 -36.30 -1.20
N SER A 74 1.45 -37.10 -1.79
CA SER A 74 1.35 -38.56 -1.83
C SER A 74 2.45 -39.17 -0.97
N CYS A 75 2.13 -40.27 -0.29
CA CYS A 75 3.10 -41.04 0.46
C CYS A 75 3.31 -42.39 -0.20
N THR A 76 4.56 -42.73 -0.55
CA THR A 76 4.90 -44.07 -1.07
C THR A 76 6.06 -44.65 -0.28
N ASN A 77 5.81 -45.75 0.44
CA ASN A 77 6.80 -46.44 1.27
C ASN A 77 7.57 -45.52 2.23
N GLY A 78 6.86 -44.58 2.87
CA GLY A 78 7.43 -43.63 3.83
C GLY A 78 8.18 -42.45 3.20
N VAL A 79 8.14 -42.30 1.87
CA VAL A 79 8.65 -41.13 1.15
C VAL A 79 7.47 -40.25 0.76
N THR A 80 7.49 -39.00 1.24
CA THR A 80 6.50 -37.98 0.86
C THR A 80 6.93 -37.29 -0.43
N SER A 81 6.02 -37.16 -1.38
CA SER A 81 6.18 -36.33 -2.58
C SER A 81 5.01 -35.37 -2.71
N LEU A 82 5.28 -34.16 -3.22
CA LEU A 82 4.23 -33.27 -3.67
C LEU A 82 3.63 -33.83 -4.97
N ASP A 83 2.32 -34.07 -4.98
CA ASP A 83 1.59 -34.59 -6.14
C ASP A 83 1.03 -33.44 -7.00
N SER A 84 0.32 -32.50 -6.38
CA SER A 84 -0.25 -31.33 -7.06
C SER A 84 -0.48 -30.16 -6.08
N HIS A 85 -0.74 -28.97 -6.62
CA HIS A 85 -1.15 -27.83 -5.80
C HIS A 85 -2.08 -26.87 -6.56
N THR A 86 -2.89 -26.12 -5.81
CA THR A 86 -3.74 -25.02 -6.30
C THR A 86 -3.31 -23.66 -5.72
N CYS A 87 -2.09 -23.58 -5.19
CA CYS A 87 -1.57 -22.36 -4.58
C CYS A 87 -1.61 -21.16 -5.54
N THR A 88 -2.31 -20.11 -5.11
CA THR A 88 -2.41 -18.82 -5.79
C THR A 88 -2.10 -17.69 -4.81
N GLU A 89 -1.65 -16.55 -5.32
CA GLU A 89 -1.37 -15.39 -4.47
C GLU A 89 -2.65 -14.88 -3.84
N ARG A 90 -2.62 -14.70 -2.52
CA ARG A 90 -3.81 -14.44 -1.72
C ARG A 90 -4.42 -13.08 -2.07
N ALA A 91 -5.73 -13.07 -2.28
CA ALA A 91 -6.51 -11.83 -2.37
C ALA A 91 -6.67 -11.18 -0.99
N CYS A 92 -6.85 -9.87 -0.95
CA CYS A 92 -7.18 -9.16 0.28
C CYS A 92 -8.66 -9.35 0.56
N ALA A 93 -8.95 -10.09 1.65
CA ALA A 93 -10.32 -10.40 2.06
C ALA A 93 -11.10 -9.14 2.46
N THR A 94 -12.42 -9.24 2.43
CA THR A 94 -13.30 -8.25 3.08
C THR A 94 -12.98 -8.18 4.57
N ASP A 95 -13.35 -7.08 5.21
CA ASP A 95 -13.21 -6.87 6.65
C ASP A 95 -11.76 -6.79 7.15
N LEU A 96 -10.77 -6.80 6.24
CA LEU A 96 -9.38 -6.52 6.58
C LEU A 96 -9.25 -5.03 6.95
N SER A 97 -8.89 -4.76 8.20
CA SER A 97 -8.57 -3.40 8.65
C SER A 97 -7.14 -3.01 8.30
N TYR A 98 -6.94 -1.79 7.83
CA TYR A 98 -5.64 -1.22 7.50
C TYR A 98 -5.53 0.21 8.02
N SER A 99 -4.29 0.63 8.27
CA SER A 99 -3.97 1.96 8.80
C SER A 99 -3.36 2.81 7.70
N LEU A 100 -3.94 3.98 7.46
CA LEU A 100 -3.42 4.99 6.56
C LEU A 100 -2.77 6.10 7.37
N VAL A 101 -1.52 6.44 7.06
CA VAL A 101 -0.77 7.50 7.75
C VAL A 101 -0.40 8.59 6.76
N LEU A 102 -0.83 9.82 7.03
CA LEU A 102 -0.52 11.00 6.22
C LEU A 102 -0.08 12.14 7.14
N GLY A 103 1.19 12.53 7.04
CA GLY A 103 1.80 13.48 7.98
C GLY A 103 1.82 12.92 9.42
N SER A 104 1.13 13.58 10.34
CA SER A 104 0.98 13.17 11.74
C SER A 104 -0.38 12.55 12.07
N LYS A 105 -1.27 12.40 11.07
CA LYS A 105 -2.59 11.82 11.25
C LYS A 105 -2.63 10.38 10.77
N THR A 106 -3.47 9.60 11.44
CA THR A 106 -3.71 8.19 11.14
C THR A 106 -5.21 7.96 11.04
N SER A 107 -5.67 7.31 9.97
CA SER A 107 -7.03 6.75 9.87
C SER A 107 -6.97 5.23 9.79
N THR A 108 -7.98 4.57 10.35
CA THR A 108 -8.15 3.12 10.23
C THR A 108 -9.37 2.86 9.36
N GLU A 109 -9.15 2.17 8.26
CA GLU A 109 -10.18 1.82 7.28
C GLU A 109 -10.35 0.31 7.20
N THR A 110 -11.48 -0.14 6.66
CA THR A 110 -11.77 -1.56 6.46
C THR A 110 -12.21 -1.78 5.02
N ILE A 111 -11.66 -2.81 4.36
CA ILE A 111 -12.04 -3.11 2.96
C ILE A 111 -13.48 -3.67 2.92
N THR A 112 -14.32 -3.09 2.08
CA THR A 112 -15.73 -3.49 1.92
C THR A 112 -15.95 -4.54 0.83
N SER A 113 -14.97 -4.76 -0.04
CA SER A 113 -15.04 -5.74 -1.13
C SER A 113 -13.70 -6.45 -1.28
N GLN A 114 -13.71 -7.71 -1.69
CA GLN A 114 -12.48 -8.46 -1.90
C GLN A 114 -11.65 -7.82 -3.03
N VAL A 115 -10.34 -7.64 -2.79
CA VAL A 115 -9.41 -7.11 -3.79
C VAL A 115 -8.47 -8.23 -4.21
N ALA A 116 -8.50 -8.60 -5.48
CA ALA A 116 -7.61 -9.62 -6.03
C ALA A 116 -6.13 -9.24 -5.81
N HIS A 117 -5.23 -10.24 -5.83
CA HIS A 117 -3.79 -9.95 -5.83
C HIS A 117 -3.42 -8.97 -6.95
N ALA A 118 -2.55 -8.01 -6.64
CA ALA A 118 -2.15 -6.89 -7.49
C ALA A 118 -3.31 -5.96 -7.93
N GLY A 119 -4.52 -6.18 -7.42
CA GLY A 119 -5.64 -5.28 -7.57
C GLY A 119 -5.45 -4.01 -6.75
N THR A 120 -6.09 -2.93 -7.20
CA THR A 120 -6.02 -1.62 -6.55
C THR A 120 -7.40 -1.04 -6.30
N PHE A 121 -7.46 -0.14 -5.32
CA PHE A 121 -8.60 0.75 -5.10
C PHE A 121 -8.10 2.09 -4.56
N THR A 122 -8.96 3.10 -4.55
CA THR A 122 -8.60 4.45 -4.11
C THR A 122 -9.33 4.85 -2.83
N VAL A 123 -8.66 5.66 -2.01
CA VAL A 123 -9.21 6.30 -0.81
C VAL A 123 -8.83 7.78 -0.86
N THR A 124 -9.78 8.69 -0.63
CA THR A 124 -9.47 10.12 -0.66
C THR A 124 -8.48 10.49 0.44
N CYS A 125 -7.45 11.30 0.14
CA CYS A 125 -6.47 11.76 1.14
C CYS A 125 -7.15 12.49 2.30
N ALA A 126 -8.26 13.19 2.00
CA ALA A 126 -9.13 13.87 2.96
C ALA A 126 -9.71 12.97 4.05
N THR A 127 -9.79 11.64 3.83
CA THR A 127 -10.22 10.67 4.86
C THR A 127 -9.20 10.57 5.99
N VAL A 128 -7.92 10.72 5.68
CA VAL A 128 -6.83 10.68 6.67
C VAL A 128 -6.57 12.07 7.24
N ASP A 129 -6.47 13.06 6.35
CA ASP A 129 -6.26 14.45 6.71
C ASP A 129 -7.02 15.37 5.75
N THR A 130 -8.00 16.09 6.29
CA THR A 130 -8.83 17.06 5.55
C THR A 130 -8.02 18.14 4.84
N ASP A 131 -6.76 18.36 5.22
CA ASP A 131 -5.89 19.38 4.66
C ASP A 131 -5.20 18.90 3.37
N TYR A 132 -5.47 17.68 2.92
CA TYR A 132 -4.93 17.10 1.67
C TYR A 132 -6.03 16.82 0.67
N ASP A 133 -5.68 16.96 -0.62
CA ASP A 133 -6.47 16.61 -1.80
C ASP A 133 -5.89 15.38 -2.51
N ASN A 134 -6.61 14.92 -3.54
CA ASN A 134 -6.39 13.71 -4.33
C ASN A 134 -6.66 12.40 -3.57
N ASP A 135 -6.22 11.29 -4.17
CA ASP A 135 -6.49 9.94 -3.69
C ASP A 135 -5.19 9.20 -3.36
N ILE A 136 -5.27 8.37 -2.33
CA ILE A 136 -4.32 7.33 -1.97
C ILE A 136 -4.65 6.10 -2.81
N THR A 137 -3.66 5.55 -3.51
CA THR A 137 -3.83 4.27 -4.20
C THR A 137 -3.42 3.14 -3.27
N VAL A 138 -4.36 2.25 -2.95
CA VAL A 138 -4.11 1.08 -2.11
C VAL A 138 -4.03 -0.16 -3.01
N THR A 139 -2.93 -0.90 -2.90
CA THR A 139 -2.65 -2.12 -3.67
C THR A 139 -2.69 -3.33 -2.75
N CYS A 140 -3.36 -4.40 -3.17
CA CYS A 140 -3.30 -5.68 -2.50
C CYS A 140 -2.10 -6.50 -3.00
N LEU A 141 -1.17 -6.85 -2.12
CA LEU A 141 -0.02 -7.70 -2.41
C LEU A 141 -0.01 -8.88 -1.45
N LYS A 142 -0.34 -10.06 -1.98
CA LYS A 142 -0.30 -11.35 -1.27
C LYS A 142 -1.05 -11.31 0.07
N GLY A 143 -2.30 -10.83 0.04
CA GLY A 143 -3.15 -10.69 1.22
C GLY A 143 -2.80 -9.53 2.17
N ALA A 144 -1.77 -8.75 1.87
CA ALA A 144 -1.42 -7.53 2.60
C ALA A 144 -1.73 -6.28 1.77
N LEU A 145 -2.10 -5.18 2.42
CA LEU A 145 -2.33 -3.90 1.75
C LEU A 145 -1.09 -3.01 1.81
N SER A 146 -0.82 -2.32 0.71
CA SER A 146 0.22 -1.30 0.60
C SER A 146 -0.39 -0.02 0.03
N ALA A 147 -0.16 1.12 0.67
CA ALA A 147 -0.71 2.41 0.27
C ALA A 147 0.36 3.30 -0.37
N ASP A 148 0.03 3.90 -1.51
CA ASP A 148 0.82 4.95 -2.17
C ASP A 148 0.15 6.32 -1.98
N TYR A 149 0.89 7.23 -1.34
CA TYR A 149 0.49 8.59 -1.01
C TYR A 149 1.06 9.63 -1.98
N SER A 150 1.76 9.21 -3.04
CA SER A 150 2.48 10.11 -3.96
C SER A 150 1.57 11.18 -4.59
N ALA A 151 0.30 10.86 -4.80
CA ALA A 151 -0.72 11.75 -5.32
C ALA A 151 -1.29 12.72 -4.27
N CYS A 152 -1.19 12.44 -2.96
CA CYS A 152 -1.70 13.35 -1.93
C CYS A 152 -0.93 14.67 -1.95
N LYS A 153 -1.66 15.78 -2.13
CA LYS A 153 -1.10 17.13 -2.12
C LYS A 153 -1.81 17.98 -1.06
N PRO A 154 -1.09 18.83 -0.31
CA PRO A 154 -1.73 19.73 0.64
C PRO A 154 -2.62 20.73 -0.11
N ALA A 155 -3.84 20.90 0.36
CA ALA A 155 -4.77 21.92 -0.10
C ALA A 155 -4.47 23.25 0.59
N CYS A 156 -4.78 24.37 -0.06
CA CYS A 156 -4.82 25.67 0.58
C CYS A 156 -6.22 25.93 1.13
N LEU A 157 -6.37 25.86 2.44
CA LEU A 157 -7.61 26.16 3.15
C LEU A 157 -7.82 27.67 3.24
N THR A 158 -9.07 28.09 3.49
CA THR A 158 -9.42 29.50 3.69
C THR A 158 -8.79 30.12 4.94
N THR A 159 -8.22 29.30 5.82
CA THR A 159 -7.48 29.72 7.02
C THR A 159 -5.98 29.92 6.77
N ASN A 160 -5.45 29.42 5.65
CA ASN A 160 -4.06 29.67 5.28
C ASN A 160 -3.91 31.13 4.81
N SER A 161 -2.85 31.80 5.26
CA SER A 161 -2.51 33.15 4.81
C SER A 161 -1.20 33.19 4.06
N ALA A 162 -1.10 34.13 3.13
CA ALA A 162 0.15 34.57 2.53
C ALA A 162 0.37 36.05 2.85
N ILE A 163 1.61 36.43 3.12
CA ILE A 163 1.98 37.83 3.37
C ILE A 163 2.17 38.53 2.02
N LEU A 164 1.36 39.55 1.77
CA LEU A 164 1.46 40.42 0.60
C LEU A 164 2.07 41.77 1.00
N PRO A 165 3.30 42.09 0.54
CA PRO A 165 3.89 43.41 0.77
C PRO A 165 3.21 44.45 -0.13
N LEU A 166 2.61 45.48 0.48
CA LEU A 166 1.98 46.62 -0.18
C LEU A 166 2.64 47.91 0.30
N GLY A 167 3.67 48.35 -0.44
CA GLY A 167 4.49 49.50 -0.04
C GLY A 167 5.29 49.17 1.23
N SER A 168 5.07 49.95 2.30
CA SER A 168 5.73 49.74 3.60
C SER A 168 4.96 48.82 4.56
N ASN A 169 3.79 48.31 4.14
CA ASN A 169 2.92 47.47 4.97
C ASN A 169 2.91 46.03 4.46
N ASN A 170 2.70 45.10 5.37
CA ASN A 170 2.43 43.70 5.07
C ASN A 170 0.96 43.41 5.37
N VAL A 171 0.25 42.79 4.42
CA VAL A 171 -1.15 42.41 4.58
C VAL A 171 -1.28 40.90 4.42
N ASP A 172 -2.03 40.26 5.31
CA ASP A 172 -2.36 38.84 5.18
C ASP A 172 -3.47 38.65 4.13
N VAL A 173 -3.22 37.77 3.18
CA VAL A 173 -4.18 37.40 2.15
C VAL A 173 -4.60 35.96 2.33
N PHE A 174 -5.91 35.75 2.43
CA PHE A 174 -6.54 34.44 2.60
C PHE A 174 -7.29 34.04 1.32
N PRO A 175 -7.25 32.75 0.92
CA PRO A 175 -8.13 32.20 -0.11
C PRO A 175 -9.60 32.40 0.23
N THR A 176 -10.43 32.65 -0.79
CA THR A 176 -11.90 32.78 -0.63
C THR A 176 -12.61 31.43 -0.59
N ALA A 177 -11.96 30.38 -1.08
CA ALA A 177 -12.41 28.99 -1.06
C ALA A 177 -11.20 28.08 -0.85
N ARG A 178 -11.44 26.80 -0.51
CA ARG A 178 -10.40 25.76 -0.56
C ARG A 178 -9.85 25.68 -1.98
N MET A 179 -8.54 25.65 -2.11
CA MET A 179 -7.84 25.57 -3.39
C MET A 179 -6.98 24.32 -3.44
N ALA A 180 -7.02 23.64 -4.58
CA ALA A 180 -6.13 22.52 -4.84
C ALA A 180 -4.69 22.99 -5.08
N ASP A 181 -3.73 22.07 -4.92
CA ASP A 181 -2.32 22.36 -5.23
C ASP A 181 -2.16 22.81 -6.69
N GLY A 182 -1.38 23.88 -6.90
CA GLY A 182 -1.17 24.49 -8.21
C GLY A 182 -2.25 25.47 -8.67
N GLU A 183 -3.38 25.59 -7.98
CA GLU A 183 -4.41 26.57 -8.33
C GLU A 183 -4.01 28.00 -7.97
N SER A 184 -4.68 28.97 -8.59
CA SER A 184 -4.47 30.40 -8.35
C SER A 184 -5.78 31.12 -8.09
N PHE A 185 -5.77 32.12 -7.23
CA PHE A 185 -6.90 33.01 -7.03
C PHE A 185 -6.50 34.46 -7.24
N THR A 186 -7.47 35.28 -7.64
CA THR A 186 -7.28 36.70 -7.87
C THR A 186 -8.11 37.52 -6.89
N LYS A 187 -7.53 38.57 -6.31
CA LYS A 187 -8.26 39.60 -5.54
C LYS A 187 -8.03 40.98 -6.12
N GLN A 188 -8.99 41.88 -5.91
CA GLN A 188 -8.83 43.29 -6.31
C GLN A 188 -7.95 43.99 -5.27
N CYS A 189 -6.99 44.80 -5.72
CA CYS A 189 -6.15 45.59 -4.82
C CYS A 189 -6.97 46.53 -3.93
N SER A 190 -8.12 46.99 -4.43
CA SER A 190 -9.07 47.82 -3.68
C SER A 190 -9.62 47.12 -2.43
N ASP A 191 -9.60 45.79 -2.38
CA ASP A 191 -10.03 45.00 -1.22
C ASP A 191 -9.11 45.22 -0.01
N PHE A 192 -7.88 45.71 -0.23
CA PHE A 192 -6.88 45.99 0.81
C PHE A 192 -6.72 47.49 1.09
N GLY A 193 -7.46 48.36 0.40
CA GLY A 193 -7.44 49.81 0.57
C GLY A 193 -7.69 50.56 -0.74
N GLY A 194 -8.52 51.60 -0.70
CA GLY A 194 -8.96 52.35 -1.88
C GLY A 194 -7.84 53.08 -2.65
N GLN A 195 -6.67 53.23 -2.04
CA GLN A 195 -5.48 53.80 -2.67
C GLN A 195 -4.73 52.83 -3.60
N HIS A 196 -5.11 51.55 -3.64
CA HIS A 196 -4.46 50.54 -4.46
C HIS A 196 -5.37 50.11 -5.63
N GLY A 197 -4.84 50.15 -6.85
CA GLY A 197 -5.53 49.69 -8.07
C GLY A 197 -4.93 48.40 -8.62
N GLY A 198 -5.71 47.68 -9.45
CA GLY A 198 -5.28 46.45 -10.13
C GLY A 198 -5.74 45.17 -9.43
N THR A 199 -5.21 44.04 -9.91
CA THR A 199 -5.50 42.69 -9.40
C THR A 199 -4.22 41.99 -8.96
N VAL A 200 -4.28 41.27 -7.85
CA VAL A 200 -3.20 40.41 -7.38
C VAL A 200 -3.59 38.96 -7.63
N GLU A 201 -2.75 38.22 -8.36
CA GLU A 201 -2.86 36.77 -8.54
C GLU A 201 -1.95 36.08 -7.53
N ALA A 202 -2.54 35.31 -6.62
CA ALA A 202 -1.83 34.44 -5.71
C ALA A 202 -1.89 33.02 -6.24
N ARG A 203 -0.73 32.35 -6.34
CA ARG A 203 -0.60 30.97 -6.80
C ARG A 203 -0.22 30.07 -5.64
N VAL A 204 -0.88 28.92 -5.56
CA VAL A 204 -0.51 27.85 -4.63
C VAL A 204 0.67 27.10 -5.23
N TRP A 205 1.82 27.20 -4.58
CA TRP A 205 2.95 26.33 -4.87
C TRP A 205 3.24 25.55 -3.60
N ALA A 206 2.96 24.25 -3.61
CA ALA A 206 3.54 23.38 -2.59
C ALA A 206 5.07 23.46 -2.70
N LEU A 207 5.71 24.13 -1.76
CA LEU A 207 7.15 24.09 -1.61
C LEU A 207 7.49 22.70 -1.07
N TRP A 208 7.63 21.71 -1.96
CA TRP A 208 8.15 20.39 -1.64
C TRP A 208 9.64 20.52 -1.30
N LEU A 209 9.95 21.14 -0.16
CA LEU A 209 11.24 20.93 0.48
C LEU A 209 11.21 19.49 0.98
N TRP A 210 11.77 18.60 0.15
CA TRP A 210 12.17 17.25 0.50
C TRP A 210 13.18 17.36 1.66
N LEU A 211 12.68 17.57 2.86
CA LEU A 211 13.47 17.49 4.08
C LEU A 211 13.57 16.00 4.42
N PRO A 212 14.76 15.38 4.36
CA PRO A 212 14.93 14.07 4.98
C PRO A 212 14.51 14.19 6.45
N ALA A 213 13.90 13.14 6.99
CA ALA A 213 13.12 13.08 8.24
C ALA A 213 13.82 13.48 9.56
N ALA A 214 14.91 14.25 9.51
CA ALA A 214 15.57 14.83 10.66
C ALA A 214 15.73 16.33 10.43
N TRP A 215 14.88 17.13 11.11
CA TRP A 215 15.19 18.42 11.77
C TRP A 215 13.90 19.24 11.90
N TRP A 216 13.40 19.37 13.13
CA TRP A 216 12.29 20.25 13.46
C TRP A 216 12.83 21.61 13.92
N ALA A 217 12.26 22.68 13.35
CA ALA A 217 12.29 24.10 13.77
C ALA A 217 12.93 25.08 12.76
N ALA A 218 12.18 25.39 11.69
CA ALA A 218 12.24 26.71 11.06
C ALA A 218 10.86 27.07 10.46
N PRO A 219 10.37 28.31 10.62
CA PRO A 219 9.13 28.76 10.01
C PRO A 219 9.29 28.91 8.48
N LEU A 220 8.35 28.34 7.73
CA LEU A 220 8.28 28.37 6.27
C LEU A 220 7.97 29.80 5.77
N MET A 221 8.92 30.42 5.07
CA MET A 221 8.68 31.60 4.23
C MET A 221 8.37 31.15 2.79
N MET A 222 7.23 31.57 2.25
CA MET A 222 6.85 31.34 0.84
C MET A 222 7.55 32.37 -0.09
N PRO A 223 8.19 31.97 -1.19
CA PRO A 223 8.67 32.90 -2.20
C PRO A 223 7.51 33.36 -3.12
N THR A 224 7.12 34.63 -3.04
CA THR A 224 6.19 35.26 -3.98
C THR A 224 6.94 35.70 -5.25
N ARG A 225 6.66 35.06 -6.39
CA ARG A 225 7.16 35.53 -7.70
C ARG A 225 6.17 36.52 -8.28
N TRP A 226 6.56 37.79 -8.31
CA TRP A 226 5.80 38.89 -8.89
C TRP A 226 6.03 38.97 -10.40
N THR A 227 4.96 38.89 -11.18
CA THR A 227 4.91 39.46 -12.53
C THR A 227 3.98 40.67 -12.48
N SER A 228 4.55 41.86 -12.35
CA SER A 228 3.81 43.12 -12.39
C SER A 228 3.50 43.53 -13.83
N PRO A 229 2.24 43.83 -14.19
CA PRO A 229 1.94 44.66 -15.35
C PRO A 229 1.41 46.02 -14.85
N LEU A 230 2.30 46.97 -14.55
CA LEU A 230 1.94 48.35 -14.25
C LEU A 230 3.05 49.31 -14.69
N GLU A 231 3.24 49.44 -16.00
CA GLU A 231 3.64 50.72 -16.60
C GLU A 231 2.44 51.23 -17.40
N SER A 232 1.64 52.10 -16.77
CA SER A 232 0.77 53.02 -17.49
C SER A 232 1.55 54.31 -17.71
N SER A 233 2.38 54.33 -18.75
CA SER A 233 2.91 55.55 -19.33
C SER A 233 2.22 55.77 -20.68
N PRO A 234 1.47 56.87 -20.88
CA PRO A 234 1.09 57.27 -22.22
C PRO A 234 2.31 57.94 -22.86
N ASP A 235 2.70 57.41 -24.02
CA ASP A 235 3.58 58.04 -25.02
C ASP A 235 5.10 57.84 -24.85
N ALA A 236 5.65 56.78 -25.47
CA ALA A 236 6.96 56.80 -26.12
C ALA A 236 7.16 55.55 -27.00
N SER A 237 7.56 55.79 -28.25
CA SER A 237 7.84 54.79 -29.27
C SER A 237 9.13 53.98 -28.99
N GLN A 238 9.19 52.76 -29.58
CA GLN A 238 10.38 51.95 -29.89
C GLN A 238 11.10 51.20 -28.74
N ARG A 239 11.13 49.85 -28.76
CA ARG A 239 12.15 48.97 -29.40
C ARG A 239 12.02 47.50 -28.96
N THR A 240 12.65 46.65 -29.75
CA THR A 240 12.53 45.20 -29.88
C THR A 240 13.62 44.41 -29.12
N PHE A 241 13.36 43.10 -28.86
CA PHE A 241 14.29 41.95 -28.67
C PHE A 241 15.10 41.82 -27.32
N TRP A 242 15.45 40.66 -26.73
CA TRP A 242 15.58 39.22 -27.12
C TRP A 242 15.27 38.25 -25.94
N THR A 243 14.96 36.99 -26.31
CA THR A 243 14.99 35.74 -25.53
C THR A 243 16.40 35.19 -25.25
N LEU A 244 16.56 34.50 -24.12
CA LEU A 244 17.33 33.26 -23.94
C LEU A 244 16.64 32.43 -22.86
#